data_AF-A0AAN6XEQ7-F1
#
_entry.id   AF-A0AAN6XEQ7-F1
#
_cell.length_a   1.000
_cell.length_b   1.000
_cell.length_c   1.000
_cell.angle_alpha   90.00
_cell.angle_beta   90.00
_cell.angle_gamma   90.00
#
_symmetry.space_group_name_H-M   'P 1'
#
loop_
_entity.id
_entity.type
_entity.pdbx_description
1 polymer ?
#
loop_
_entity_poly.entity_id
_entity_poly.type
_entity_poly.pdbx_seq_one_letter_code
_entity_poly.pdbx_strand_id
1 'polypeptide(L)'
;MCDKAPESDTPFCAPEEGAQVQTGDSVKVIWSPRFFATSPTSRPRQIRIQADFFPSGTPLSRLNSTLGNGTEGFTSGVLNPSLGTFNWSILDSYLDEPDVSSLIAALSIAEPFTDSDGNGTVLEGNDRFPGPVVTIVRGPARPTSTNPVSGGAINTPPPRSSNNTGPNPIAIALPILFGFLTAITLACCMIYKRRHPSFKVGAMVAGWMGRSGRGGFGGLKSSGYGQGRSQRQRMGGGLSGKDIRVVTTDIQGLRMNAVNMMTGQSQQQARNVFREEVRRQERREGDGGVFRV
;
A
#
# COMPACT_ATOMS: atom_id res chain seq x y z
N MET A 1 2.88 11.74 17.79
CA MET A 1 3.02 10.32 17.39
C MET A 1 3.11 9.49 18.66
N CYS A 2 2.57 8.29 18.64
CA CYS A 2 2.63 7.38 19.79
C CYS A 2 3.68 6.29 19.54
N ASP A 3 4.43 5.96 20.58
CA ASP A 3 5.41 4.87 20.58
C ASP A 3 4.79 3.63 21.24
N LYS A 4 3.75 3.05 20.62
CA LYS A 4 3.30 1.71 21.04
C LYS A 4 4.36 0.68 20.64
N ALA A 5 4.59 -0.28 21.53
CA ALA A 5 5.47 -1.42 21.27
C ALA A 5 4.98 -2.17 20.02
N PRO A 6 5.91 -2.71 19.20
CA PRO A 6 5.54 -3.47 18.00
C PRO A 6 4.74 -4.75 18.30
N GLU A 7 4.72 -5.19 19.56
CA GLU A 7 3.97 -6.35 20.05
C GLU A 7 2.51 -6.03 20.43
N SER A 8 2.06 -4.79 20.30
CA SER A 8 0.66 -4.42 20.53
C SER A 8 -0.23 -4.97 19.42
N ASP A 9 -1.28 -5.71 19.78
CA ASP A 9 -2.27 -6.26 18.84
C ASP A 9 -3.01 -5.19 18.03
N THR A 10 -2.99 -3.93 18.48
CA THR A 10 -3.61 -2.80 17.78
C THR A 10 -2.61 -1.67 17.49
N PRO A 11 -2.59 -1.12 16.26
CA PRO A 11 -1.70 -0.01 15.91
C PRO A 11 -2.19 1.34 16.43
N PHE A 12 -3.46 1.45 16.85
CA PHE A 12 -4.10 2.72 17.22
C PHE A 12 -3.66 3.26 18.57
N CYS A 13 -3.64 4.58 18.68
CA CYS A 13 -3.33 5.32 19.90
C CYS A 13 -4.34 6.44 20.20
N ALA A 14 -5.02 6.95 19.18
CA ALA A 14 -6.15 7.84 19.33
C ALA A 14 -7.14 7.61 18.17
N PRO A 15 -8.46 7.80 18.39
CA PRO A 15 -9.10 8.18 19.66
C PRO A 15 -9.03 7.06 20.73
N GLU A 16 -9.41 7.38 21.96
CA GLU A 16 -9.53 6.38 23.04
C GLU A 16 -10.77 5.50 22.83
N GLU A 17 -10.73 4.28 23.36
CA GLU A 17 -11.87 3.36 23.35
C GLU A 17 -13.06 3.98 24.11
N GLY A 18 -14.23 4.00 23.49
CA GLY A 18 -15.45 4.59 24.04
C GLY A 18 -15.52 6.12 23.95
N ALA A 19 -14.57 6.79 23.28
CA ALA A 19 -14.61 8.23 23.11
C ALA A 19 -15.91 8.69 22.42
N GLN A 20 -16.46 9.82 22.88
CA GLN A 20 -17.61 10.45 22.24
C GLN A 20 -17.14 11.58 21.32
N VAL A 21 -17.65 11.58 20.08
CA VAL A 21 -17.29 12.54 19.05
C VAL A 21 -18.56 13.17 18.48
N GLN A 22 -18.56 14.48 18.25
CA GLN A 22 -19.75 15.18 17.77
C GLN A 22 -19.72 15.33 16.25
N THR A 23 -20.89 15.34 15.61
CA THR A 23 -20.97 15.74 14.20
C THR A 23 -20.56 17.20 14.02
N GLY A 24 -19.92 17.50 12.90
CA GLY A 24 -19.30 18.80 12.61
C GLY A 24 -17.86 18.94 13.11
N ASP A 25 -17.39 18.06 14.00
CA ASP A 25 -16.01 18.06 14.51
C ASP A 25 -15.05 17.31 13.59
N SER A 26 -13.75 17.49 13.85
CA SER A 26 -12.68 16.68 13.24
C SER A 26 -11.88 15.97 14.32
N VAL A 27 -11.83 14.65 14.22
CA VAL A 27 -11.15 13.76 15.14
C VAL A 27 -9.80 13.38 14.55
N LYS A 28 -8.73 13.55 15.34
CA LYS A 28 -7.40 13.12 14.93
C LYS A 28 -7.21 11.63 15.26
N VAL A 29 -7.16 10.80 14.24
CA VAL A 29 -6.78 9.39 14.33
C VAL A 29 -5.25 9.30 14.35
N ILE A 30 -4.70 8.56 15.31
CA ILE A 30 -3.25 8.39 15.50
C ILE A 30 -2.93 6.91 15.63
N TRP A 31 -1.89 6.46 14.95
CA TRP A 31 -1.38 5.09 15.03
C TRP A 31 0.15 5.07 15.14
N SER A 32 0.71 3.91 15.51
CA SER A 32 2.15 3.67 15.57
C SER A 32 2.69 3.36 14.16
N PRO A 33 3.58 4.20 13.59
CA PRO A 33 4.22 3.90 12.30
C PRO A 33 5.10 2.64 12.35
N ARG A 34 5.63 2.30 13.54
CA ARG A 34 6.52 1.16 13.73
C ARG A 34 5.82 -0.19 13.54
N PHE A 35 4.52 -0.25 13.82
CA PHE A 35 3.70 -1.45 13.61
C PHE A 35 3.77 -1.94 12.16
N PHE A 36 3.75 -1.01 11.20
CA PHE A 36 3.81 -1.32 9.77
C PHE A 36 5.24 -1.47 9.22
N ALA A 37 6.24 -0.96 9.95
CA ALA A 37 7.64 -0.97 9.51
C ALA A 37 8.34 -2.34 9.69
N THR A 38 7.84 -3.17 10.60
CA THR A 38 8.42 -4.49 10.92
C THR A 38 7.95 -5.60 9.98
N SER A 39 6.98 -5.34 9.10
CA SER A 39 6.49 -6.37 8.20
C SER A 39 7.51 -6.69 7.09
N PRO A 40 7.84 -7.98 6.86
CA PRO A 40 8.88 -8.40 5.92
C PRO A 40 8.54 -8.17 4.43
N THR A 41 7.37 -7.62 4.11
CA THR A 41 6.97 -7.35 2.73
C THR A 41 7.68 -6.10 2.19
N SER A 42 8.51 -6.26 1.17
CA SER A 42 9.39 -5.25 0.56
C SER A 42 8.72 -4.09 -0.21
N ARG A 43 7.39 -3.92 -0.10
CA ARG A 43 6.64 -2.87 -0.81
C ARG A 43 6.25 -1.74 0.15
N PRO A 44 6.22 -0.47 -0.31
CA PRO A 44 5.69 0.62 0.50
C PRO A 44 4.22 0.32 0.81
N ARG A 45 3.94 -0.03 2.07
CA ARG A 45 2.58 -0.32 2.52
C ARG A 45 1.78 0.99 2.43
N GLN A 46 0.66 0.91 1.74
CA GLN A 46 -0.39 1.90 1.81
C GLN A 46 -1.40 1.40 2.85
N ILE A 47 -2.10 2.30 3.52
CA ILE A 47 -3.18 1.93 4.44
C ILE A 47 -4.42 2.77 4.18
N ARG A 48 -5.58 2.33 4.67
CA ARG A 48 -6.80 3.13 4.76
C ARG A 48 -7.35 3.03 6.18
N ILE A 49 -7.90 4.13 6.68
CA ILE A 49 -8.70 4.12 7.90
C ILE A 49 -10.14 3.85 7.49
N GLN A 50 -10.75 2.86 8.11
CA GLN A 50 -12.16 2.53 7.92
C GLN A 50 -12.90 2.69 9.25
N ALA A 51 -14.18 3.04 9.17
CA ALA A 51 -15.08 3.08 10.31
C ALA A 51 -16.37 2.36 9.93
N ASP A 52 -16.65 1.24 10.57
CA ASP A 52 -17.92 0.52 10.38
C ASP A 52 -18.96 1.09 11.35
N PHE A 53 -20.14 1.40 10.84
CA PHE A 53 -21.20 2.09 11.58
C PHE A 53 -22.27 1.12 12.09
N PHE A 54 -22.69 1.31 13.35
CA PHE A 54 -23.65 0.46 14.05
C PHE A 54 -24.61 1.31 14.91
N PRO A 55 -25.90 0.94 15.00
CA PRO A 55 -26.83 1.60 15.94
C PRO A 55 -26.33 1.57 17.38
N SER A 56 -26.60 2.62 18.17
CA SER A 56 -26.10 2.78 19.55
C SER A 56 -26.52 1.67 20.54
N GLY A 57 -27.56 0.91 20.23
CA GLY A 57 -27.98 -0.27 21.01
C GLY A 57 -27.29 -1.59 20.63
N THR A 58 -26.33 -1.57 19.70
CA THR A 58 -25.68 -2.80 19.22
C THR A 58 -24.78 -3.39 20.31
N PRO A 59 -24.96 -4.66 20.71
CA PRO A 59 -24.10 -5.30 21.70
C PRO A 59 -22.64 -5.34 21.20
N LEU A 60 -21.69 -4.99 22.06
CA LEU A 60 -20.25 -4.98 21.73
C LEU A 60 -19.76 -6.35 21.20
N SER A 61 -20.36 -7.45 21.67
CA SER A 61 -20.04 -8.81 21.20
C SER A 61 -20.32 -9.02 19.72
N ARG A 62 -21.24 -8.26 19.11
CA ARG A 62 -21.52 -8.33 17.67
C ARG A 62 -20.54 -7.52 16.83
N LEU A 63 -19.97 -6.45 17.37
CA LEU A 63 -19.02 -5.58 16.64
C LEU A 63 -17.81 -6.36 16.13
N ASN A 64 -17.27 -7.27 16.95
CA ASN A 64 -16.10 -8.07 16.60
C ASN A 64 -16.40 -9.20 15.59
N SER A 65 -17.67 -9.59 15.43
CA SER A 65 -18.07 -10.70 14.54
C SER A 65 -18.47 -10.24 13.14
N THR A 66 -18.72 -8.95 12.94
CA THR A 66 -19.31 -8.41 11.70
C THR A 66 -18.41 -7.41 11.00
N LEU A 67 -17.09 -7.51 11.14
CA LEU A 67 -16.09 -6.67 10.45
C LEU A 67 -16.14 -6.75 8.90
N GLY A 68 -17.20 -7.29 8.30
CA GLY A 68 -17.50 -7.27 6.86
C GLY A 68 -18.99 -7.10 6.50
N ASN A 69 -19.89 -6.94 7.49
CA ASN A 69 -21.34 -6.82 7.28
C ASN A 69 -21.94 -5.49 7.82
N GLY A 70 -21.09 -4.51 8.14
CA GLY A 70 -21.55 -3.18 8.57
C GLY A 70 -22.35 -2.46 7.47
N THR A 71 -23.20 -1.51 7.88
CA THR A 71 -23.77 -0.51 6.94
C THR A 71 -22.65 0.33 6.33
N GLU A 72 -22.87 0.93 5.15
CA GLU A 72 -21.89 1.76 4.44
C GLU A 72 -21.20 2.74 5.41
N GLY A 73 -19.96 2.43 5.76
CA GLY A 73 -19.19 3.15 6.75
C GLY A 73 -18.37 4.29 6.14
N PHE A 74 -17.43 4.80 6.93
CA PHE A 74 -16.40 5.70 6.41
C PHE A 74 -15.19 4.90 5.91
N THR A 75 -14.63 5.30 4.77
CA THR A 75 -13.33 4.81 4.30
C THR A 75 -12.50 5.99 3.83
N SER A 76 -11.29 6.14 4.38
CA SER A 76 -10.37 7.19 3.96
C SER A 76 -9.80 6.93 2.57
N GLY A 77 -9.22 7.98 1.98
CA GLY A 77 -8.26 7.79 0.88
C GLY A 77 -7.06 6.95 1.30
N VAL A 78 -6.20 6.62 0.34
CA VAL A 78 -4.93 5.94 0.60
C VAL A 78 -4.00 6.84 1.42
N LEU A 79 -3.46 6.29 2.50
CA LEU A 79 -2.56 6.99 3.42
C LEU A 79 -1.20 6.32 3.46
N ASN A 80 -0.18 7.12 3.77
CA ASN A 80 1.15 6.64 4.09
C ASN A 80 1.22 6.27 5.59
N PRO A 81 1.44 4.99 5.95
CA PRO A 81 1.50 4.56 7.35
C PRO A 81 2.63 5.23 8.13
N SER A 82 3.67 5.75 7.47
CA SER A 82 4.78 6.45 8.12
C SER A 82 4.36 7.78 8.77
N LEU A 83 3.23 8.37 8.35
CA LEU A 83 2.74 9.64 8.91
C LEU A 83 2.17 9.47 10.32
N GLY A 84 1.64 8.29 10.67
CA GLY A 84 1.11 8.01 12.00
C GLY A 84 -0.13 8.83 12.40
N THR A 85 -0.75 9.57 11.48
CA THR A 85 -1.89 10.44 11.79
C THR A 85 -2.78 10.72 10.58
N PHE A 86 -4.08 10.85 10.85
CA PHE A 86 -5.12 11.22 9.89
C PHE A 86 -6.20 12.06 10.59
N ASN A 87 -6.72 13.10 9.92
CA ASN A 87 -7.84 13.88 10.44
C ASN A 87 -9.13 13.37 9.80
N TRP A 88 -10.02 12.80 10.62
CA TRP A 88 -11.33 12.31 10.20
C TRP A 88 -12.39 13.35 10.53
N SER A 89 -13.09 13.87 9.51
CA SER A 89 -14.21 14.78 9.71
C SER A 89 -15.49 13.98 9.99
N ILE A 90 -16.15 14.28 11.11
CA ILE A 90 -17.41 13.65 11.50
C ILE A 90 -18.54 14.43 10.84
N LEU A 91 -19.14 13.87 9.80
CA LEU A 91 -20.16 14.55 9.01
C LEU A 91 -21.52 14.44 9.70
N ASP A 92 -22.34 15.49 9.60
CA ASP A 92 -23.74 15.44 10.04
C ASP A 92 -24.53 14.36 9.30
N SER A 93 -24.13 14.04 8.07
CA SER A 93 -24.77 12.99 7.26
C SER A 93 -24.57 11.57 7.78
N TYR A 94 -23.70 11.37 8.77
CA TYR A 94 -23.59 10.06 9.44
C TYR A 94 -24.80 9.76 10.33
N LEU A 95 -25.60 10.79 10.66
CA LEU A 95 -26.82 10.70 11.46
C LEU A 95 -28.00 11.31 10.67
N ASP A 96 -28.17 10.90 9.41
CA ASP A 96 -29.23 11.41 8.52
C ASP A 96 -30.65 11.08 9.04
N GLU A 97 -30.80 9.96 9.73
CA GLU A 97 -32.10 9.59 10.31
C GLU A 97 -32.43 10.48 11.53
N PRO A 98 -33.59 11.15 11.54
CA PRO A 98 -33.94 12.10 12.60
C PRO A 98 -34.02 11.42 13.98
N ASP A 99 -34.44 10.16 14.02
CA ASP A 99 -34.65 9.35 15.23
C ASP A 99 -33.35 8.75 15.79
N VAL A 100 -32.24 8.78 15.02
CA VAL A 100 -30.94 8.28 15.46
C VAL A 100 -30.16 9.43 16.12
N SER A 101 -30.13 9.43 17.45
CA SER A 101 -29.41 10.44 18.25
C SER A 101 -27.90 10.17 18.35
N SER A 102 -27.50 8.91 18.16
CA SER A 102 -26.11 8.45 18.28
C SER A 102 -25.86 7.19 17.49
N LEU A 103 -24.61 7.01 17.08
CA LEU A 103 -24.14 5.88 16.29
C LEU A 103 -22.78 5.41 16.80
N ILE A 104 -22.55 4.11 16.83
CA ILE A 104 -21.26 3.52 17.18
C ILE A 104 -20.42 3.35 15.92
N ALA A 105 -19.18 3.82 15.95
CA ALA A 105 -18.22 3.65 14.87
C ALA A 105 -17.03 2.82 15.34
N ALA A 106 -16.86 1.63 14.77
CA ALA A 106 -15.71 0.77 15.03
C ALA A 106 -14.59 1.09 14.03
N LEU A 107 -13.49 1.66 14.50
CA LEU A 107 -12.36 2.01 13.64
C LEU A 107 -11.49 0.80 13.33
N SER A 108 -10.94 0.75 12.12
CA SER A 108 -9.94 -0.23 11.73
C SER A 108 -8.94 0.35 10.73
N ILE A 109 -7.74 -0.23 10.67
CA ILE A 109 -6.78 0.06 9.59
C ILE A 109 -6.81 -1.12 8.63
N ALA A 110 -7.15 -0.86 7.38
CA ALA A 110 -7.10 -1.86 6.32
C ALA A 110 -5.86 -1.68 5.45
N GLU A 111 -5.20 -2.78 5.12
CA GLU A 111 -4.16 -2.80 4.10
C GLU A 111 -4.77 -3.13 2.74
N PRO A 112 -4.82 -2.19 1.77
CA PRO A 112 -5.28 -2.48 0.43
C PRO A 112 -4.43 -3.59 -0.20
N PHE A 113 -5.07 -4.66 -0.68
CA PHE A 113 -4.38 -5.60 -1.54
C PHE A 113 -4.21 -4.94 -2.91
N THR A 114 -2.95 -4.78 -3.33
CA THR A 114 -2.67 -4.67 -4.75
C THR A 114 -2.80 -6.07 -5.30
N ASP A 115 -3.85 -6.32 -6.09
CA ASP A 115 -3.95 -7.57 -6.85
C ASP A 115 -2.61 -7.83 -7.55
N SER A 116 -2.05 -9.02 -7.31
CA SER A 116 -0.82 -9.51 -7.90
C SER A 116 -0.85 -9.45 -9.43
N ASP A 117 -2.05 -9.40 -10.02
CA ASP A 117 -2.28 -9.32 -11.46
C ASP A 117 -1.95 -7.93 -12.05
N GLY A 118 -1.56 -6.95 -11.22
CA GLY A 118 -1.05 -5.66 -11.68
C GLY A 118 -2.11 -4.76 -12.34
N ASN A 119 -3.39 -5.17 -12.32
CA ASN A 119 -4.49 -4.44 -12.93
C ASN A 119 -4.92 -3.20 -12.11
N GLY A 120 -4.24 -2.92 -10.98
CA GLY A 120 -4.45 -1.71 -10.18
C GLY A 120 -5.80 -1.64 -9.48
N THR A 121 -6.64 -2.68 -9.57
CA THR A 121 -7.85 -2.80 -8.77
C THR A 121 -7.46 -3.03 -7.33
N VAL A 122 -7.59 -1.97 -6.53
CA VAL A 122 -7.39 -2.02 -5.08
C VAL A 122 -8.58 -2.75 -4.50
N LEU A 123 -8.43 -4.07 -4.30
CA LEU A 123 -9.41 -4.86 -3.58
C LEU A 123 -9.28 -4.54 -2.09
N GLU A 124 -10.42 -4.53 -1.41
CA GLU A 124 -10.47 -4.31 0.02
C GLU A 124 -9.67 -5.39 0.75
N GLY A 125 -8.78 -4.96 1.63
CA GLY A 125 -7.90 -5.83 2.40
C GLY A 125 -8.69 -6.83 3.25
N ASN A 126 -8.43 -8.13 3.13
CA ASN A 126 -8.82 -9.09 4.17
C ASN A 126 -8.12 -8.81 5.51
N ASP A 127 -6.94 -8.19 5.47
CA ASP A 127 -6.19 -7.84 6.67
C ASP A 127 -6.66 -6.48 7.20
N ARG A 128 -7.56 -6.54 8.19
CA ARG A 128 -8.01 -5.40 8.98
C ARG A 128 -7.40 -5.47 10.38
N PHE A 129 -6.75 -4.41 10.80
CA PHE A 129 -6.26 -4.25 12.17
C PHE A 129 -7.34 -3.54 12.98
N PRO A 130 -7.94 -4.19 14.00
CA PRO A 130 -8.99 -3.58 14.79
C PRO A 130 -8.45 -2.37 15.57
N GLY A 131 -9.31 -1.38 15.72
CA GLY A 131 -9.04 -0.14 16.39
C GLY A 131 -10.10 0.19 17.44
N PRO A 132 -10.09 1.45 17.91
CA PRO A 132 -10.99 1.87 18.96
C PRO A 132 -12.44 1.98 18.46
N VAL A 133 -13.38 1.68 19.34
CA VAL A 133 -14.80 1.95 19.11
C VAL A 133 -15.15 3.32 19.68
N VAL A 134 -15.74 4.19 18.87
CA VAL A 134 -16.18 5.54 19.29
C VAL A 134 -17.67 5.69 19.13
N THR A 135 -18.27 6.59 19.91
CA THR A 135 -19.69 6.95 19.79
C THR A 135 -19.81 8.32 19.13
N ILE A 136 -20.41 8.36 17.95
CA ILE A 136 -20.78 9.58 17.24
C ILE A 136 -22.11 10.07 17.81
N VAL A 137 -22.16 11.31 18.28
CA VAL A 137 -23.38 11.98 18.76
C VAL A 137 -23.68 13.19 17.90
N ARG A 138 -24.95 13.55 17.75
CA ARG A 138 -25.36 14.74 17.00
C ARG A 138 -24.78 15.99 17.69
N GLY A 139 -23.99 16.76 16.96
CA GLY A 139 -23.47 18.05 17.43
C GLY A 139 -24.58 19.09 17.57
N PRO A 140 -24.31 20.23 18.24
CA PRO A 140 -25.25 21.35 18.23
C PRO A 140 -25.51 21.73 16.78
N ALA A 141 -26.78 21.87 16.40
CA ALA A 141 -27.17 22.25 15.05
C ALA A 141 -26.40 23.52 14.67
N ARG A 142 -25.35 23.35 13.86
CA ARG A 142 -24.55 24.49 13.41
C ARG A 142 -25.55 25.34 12.66
N PRO A 143 -25.73 26.63 13.03
CA PRO A 143 -26.67 27.48 12.33
C PRO A 143 -26.25 27.44 10.87
N THR A 144 -27.03 26.73 10.06
CA THR A 144 -26.85 26.73 8.62
C THR A 144 -26.90 28.20 8.30
N SER A 145 -25.77 28.76 7.88
CA SER A 145 -25.71 30.15 7.43
C SER A 145 -26.42 30.18 6.08
N THR A 146 -27.73 29.92 6.11
CA THR A 146 -28.69 30.55 5.23
C THR A 146 -28.64 32.01 5.66
N ASN A 147 -27.60 32.73 5.24
CA ASN A 147 -27.84 34.13 4.94
C ASN A 147 -28.89 34.06 3.82
N PRO A 148 -30.18 34.39 4.08
CA PRO A 148 -31.08 34.60 2.97
C PRO A 148 -30.41 35.70 2.17
N VAL A 149 -30.06 35.40 0.91
CA VAL A 149 -29.70 36.41 -0.06
C VAL A 149 -30.99 37.18 -0.32
N SER A 150 -31.37 38.05 0.61
CA SER A 150 -32.38 39.08 0.41
C SER A 150 -31.77 40.04 -0.58
N GLY A 151 -32.34 40.04 -1.78
CA GLY A 151 -31.98 40.97 -2.84
C GLY A 151 -32.09 42.41 -2.36
N GLY A 152 -30.93 43.04 -2.22
CA GLY A 152 -30.77 44.48 -2.04
C GLY A 152 -29.57 44.90 -2.86
N ALA A 153 -29.83 45.46 -4.03
CA ALA A 153 -28.84 45.90 -4.99
C ALA A 153 -27.91 46.97 -4.39
N ILE A 154 -26.62 46.67 -4.21
CA ILE A 154 -25.53 47.65 -4.38
C ILE A 154 -24.33 46.93 -4.99
N ASN A 155 -23.90 47.44 -6.15
CA ASN A 155 -22.72 47.00 -6.89
C ASN A 155 -21.46 47.15 -6.04
N THR A 156 -20.94 46.05 -5.52
CA THR A 156 -19.53 45.91 -5.16
C THR A 156 -19.19 44.43 -5.32
N PRO A 157 -18.23 44.04 -6.17
CA PRO A 157 -17.85 42.64 -6.32
C PRO A 157 -16.82 42.24 -5.25
N PRO A 158 -17.18 41.42 -4.24
CA PRO A 158 -16.20 40.64 -3.50
C PRO A 158 -15.81 39.37 -4.30
N PRO A 159 -14.55 38.92 -4.22
CA PRO A 159 -14.12 37.71 -4.92
C PRO A 159 -14.78 36.48 -4.30
N ARG A 160 -15.71 35.87 -5.04
CA ARG A 160 -16.34 34.59 -4.68
C ARG A 160 -15.35 33.44 -4.92
N SER A 161 -14.80 32.86 -3.85
CA SER A 161 -14.28 31.49 -3.91
C SER A 161 -15.43 30.51 -3.61
N SER A 162 -16.30 30.32 -4.60
CA SER A 162 -17.28 29.22 -4.56
C SER A 162 -16.57 27.92 -4.92
N ASN A 163 -16.30 27.09 -3.91
CA ASN A 163 -15.99 25.67 -4.13
C ASN A 163 -17.29 24.98 -4.57
N ASN A 164 -17.64 25.17 -5.85
CA ASN A 164 -18.62 24.34 -6.51
C ASN A 164 -17.98 22.99 -6.77
N THR A 165 -18.46 21.96 -6.10
CA THR A 165 -18.28 20.55 -6.47
C THR A 165 -19.04 20.27 -7.78
N GLY A 166 -18.67 20.99 -8.84
CA GLY A 166 -18.90 20.54 -10.21
C GLY A 166 -17.81 19.53 -10.58
N PRO A 167 -17.99 18.74 -11.65
CA PRO A 167 -16.94 17.87 -12.16
C PRO A 167 -15.67 18.71 -12.37
N ASN A 168 -14.61 18.41 -11.60
CA ASN A 168 -13.38 19.19 -11.59
C ASN A 168 -12.91 19.40 -13.04
N PRO A 169 -13.00 20.61 -13.61
CA PRO A 169 -12.65 20.84 -15.02
C PRO A 169 -11.18 20.53 -15.28
N ILE A 170 -10.36 20.59 -14.23
CA ILE A 170 -8.96 20.19 -14.24
C ILE A 170 -8.80 18.70 -14.57
N ALA A 171 -9.66 17.81 -14.07
CA ALA A 171 -9.58 16.37 -14.35
C ALA A 171 -9.88 16.05 -15.82
N ILE A 172 -10.76 16.84 -16.46
CA ILE A 172 -11.10 16.69 -17.89
C ILE A 172 -10.05 17.37 -18.79
N ALA A 173 -9.51 18.53 -18.37
CA ALA A 173 -8.57 19.30 -19.19
C ALA A 173 -7.17 18.68 -19.26
N LEU A 174 -6.74 17.96 -18.22
CA LEU A 174 -5.38 17.42 -18.12
C LEU A 174 -5.02 16.39 -19.20
N PRO A 175 -5.85 15.39 -19.55
CA PRO A 175 -5.53 14.46 -20.64
C PRO A 175 -5.47 15.16 -22.00
N ILE A 176 -6.30 16.20 -22.23
CA ILE A 176 -6.27 16.99 -23.47
C ILE A 176 -4.95 17.76 -23.58
N LEU A 177 -4.51 18.39 -22.49
CA LEU A 177 -3.24 19.12 -22.46
C LEU A 177 -2.04 18.18 -22.72
N PHE A 178 -2.05 16.98 -22.12
CA PHE A 178 -1.02 15.96 -22.35
C PHE A 178 -1.02 15.46 -23.80
N GLY A 179 -2.20 15.26 -24.40
CA GLY A 179 -2.35 14.91 -25.81
C GLY A 179 -1.75 15.98 -26.74
N PHE A 180 -2.02 17.25 -26.45
CA PHE A 180 -1.44 18.36 -27.24
C PHE A 180 0.07 18.48 -27.09
N LEU A 181 0.60 18.39 -25.86
CA LEU A 181 2.04 18.44 -25.60
C LEU A 181 2.78 17.29 -26.30
N THR A 182 2.23 16.08 -26.26
CA THR A 182 2.83 14.91 -26.93
C THR A 182 2.80 15.06 -28.45
N ALA A 183 1.70 15.55 -29.03
CA ALA A 183 1.59 15.81 -30.46
C ALA A 183 2.59 16.88 -30.94
N ILE A 184 2.73 18.00 -30.21
CA ILE A 184 3.71 19.06 -30.51
C ILE A 184 5.13 18.50 -30.45
N THR A 185 5.43 17.71 -29.41
CA THR A 185 6.77 17.09 -29.24
C THR A 185 7.10 16.17 -30.41
N LEU A 186 6.15 15.33 -30.85
CA LEU A 186 6.32 14.45 -32.01
C LEU A 186 6.52 15.25 -33.31
N ALA A 187 5.74 16.31 -33.53
CA ALA A 187 5.88 17.18 -34.69
C ALA A 187 7.26 17.87 -34.72
N CYS A 188 7.72 18.40 -33.59
CA CYS A 188 9.05 18.97 -33.44
C CYS A 188 10.15 17.92 -33.71
N CYS A 189 10.02 16.71 -33.19
CA CYS A 189 10.95 15.60 -33.46
C CYS A 189 10.99 15.23 -34.96
N MET A 190 9.85 15.22 -35.64
CA MET A 190 9.80 14.95 -37.08
C MET A 190 10.47 16.05 -37.91
N ILE A 191 10.22 17.32 -37.59
CA ILE A 191 10.87 18.46 -38.26
C ILE A 191 12.37 18.44 -38.01
N TYR A 192 12.79 18.16 -36.78
CA TYR A 192 14.20 18.08 -36.41
C TYR A 192 14.91 16.93 -37.13
N LYS A 193 14.31 15.74 -37.18
CA LYS A 193 14.84 14.59 -37.94
C LYS A 193 14.99 14.90 -39.43
N ARG A 194 14.05 15.67 -40.00
CA ARG A 194 14.12 16.09 -41.40
C ARG A 194 15.31 17.00 -41.69
N ARG A 195 15.76 17.79 -40.71
CA ARG A 195 16.97 18.64 -40.81
C ARG A 195 18.27 17.91 -40.45
N HIS A 196 18.20 16.85 -39.63
CA HIS A 196 19.35 16.08 -39.19
C HIS A 196 19.14 14.56 -39.38
N PRO A 197 19.31 14.03 -40.61
CA PRO A 197 19.05 12.62 -40.91
C PRO A 197 19.99 11.64 -40.20
N SER A 198 21.14 12.11 -39.70
CA SER A 198 22.08 11.34 -38.88
C SER A 198 21.65 11.21 -37.41
N PHE A 199 20.59 11.90 -36.99
CA PHE A 199 20.13 11.88 -35.61
C PHE A 199 19.40 10.56 -35.27
N LYS A 200 20.03 9.74 -34.44
CA LYS A 200 19.46 8.49 -33.92
C LYS A 200 18.73 8.78 -32.61
N VAL A 201 17.39 8.78 -32.65
CA VAL A 201 16.51 9.02 -31.48
C VAL A 201 16.88 8.12 -30.29
N GLY A 202 17.31 6.88 -30.54
CA GLY A 202 17.75 5.95 -29.49
C GLY A 202 18.95 6.44 -28.67
N ALA A 203 19.86 7.23 -29.25
CA ALA A 203 21.01 7.77 -28.51
C ALA A 203 20.60 8.89 -27.54
N MET A 204 19.58 9.67 -27.89
CA MET A 204 19.06 10.72 -27.03
C MET A 204 18.24 10.14 -25.87
N VAL A 205 17.38 9.16 -26.13
CA VAL A 205 16.59 8.49 -25.08
C VAL A 205 17.50 7.72 -24.11
N ALA A 206 18.50 7.01 -24.63
CA ALA A 206 19.51 6.34 -23.79
C ALA A 206 20.35 7.35 -22.97
N GLY A 207 20.65 8.53 -23.52
CA GLY A 207 21.35 9.59 -22.80
C GLY A 207 20.50 10.28 -21.73
N TRP A 208 19.19 10.44 -21.97
CA TRP A 208 18.26 11.09 -21.04
C TRP A 208 17.83 10.17 -19.89
N MET A 209 17.54 8.90 -20.18
CA MET A 209 17.27 7.89 -19.13
C MET A 209 18.55 7.40 -18.45
N GLY A 210 19.70 7.46 -19.11
CA GLY A 210 20.98 6.94 -18.57
C GLY A 210 21.73 7.89 -17.64
N ARG A 211 21.32 9.16 -17.49
CA ARG A 211 22.06 10.17 -16.70
C ARG A 211 21.50 10.47 -15.30
N SER A 212 20.28 10.06 -14.97
CA SER A 212 19.66 10.40 -13.67
C SER A 212 19.85 9.35 -12.57
N GLY A 213 20.63 8.28 -12.80
CA GLY A 213 20.77 7.22 -11.81
C GLY A 213 22.11 6.49 -11.85
N ARG A 214 23.16 7.13 -11.34
CA ARG A 214 24.31 6.42 -10.79
C ARG A 214 23.85 5.70 -9.51
N GLY A 215 23.14 4.60 -9.68
CA GLY A 215 22.50 3.82 -8.62
C GLY A 215 21.58 2.78 -9.25
N GLY A 216 22.13 1.60 -9.51
CA GLY A 216 21.62 0.65 -10.48
C GLY A 216 20.23 0.08 -10.20
N PHE A 217 19.52 -0.16 -11.29
CA PHE A 217 18.58 -1.27 -11.38
C PHE A 217 18.70 -1.89 -12.77
N GLY A 218 19.04 -3.18 -12.82
CA GLY A 218 18.78 -4.03 -13.97
C GLY A 218 19.63 -3.75 -15.21
N GLY A 219 20.95 -3.90 -15.09
CA GLY A 219 21.79 -4.17 -16.25
C GLY A 219 21.33 -5.46 -16.92
N LEU A 220 20.48 -5.36 -17.94
CA LEU A 220 20.42 -6.34 -19.02
C LEU A 220 21.78 -6.30 -19.72
N LYS A 221 22.75 -7.01 -19.12
CA LYS A 221 23.89 -7.54 -19.85
C LYS A 221 23.31 -8.49 -20.88
N SER A 222 23.12 -7.99 -22.10
CA SER A 222 23.12 -8.84 -23.28
C SER A 222 24.45 -9.60 -23.27
N SER A 223 24.39 -10.81 -22.74
CA SER A 223 25.47 -11.78 -22.74
C SER A 223 25.81 -12.08 -24.20
N GLY A 224 26.79 -11.34 -24.72
CA GLY A 224 27.38 -11.56 -26.03
C GLY A 224 27.98 -12.96 -26.09
N TYR A 225 27.68 -13.63 -27.20
CA TYR A 225 28.24 -14.91 -27.59
C TYR A 225 29.78 -14.90 -27.55
N GLY A 226 30.32 -15.98 -26.99
CA GLY A 226 31.62 -16.59 -27.25
C GLY A 226 32.77 -15.72 -27.78
N GLN A 227 33.75 -15.48 -26.92
CA GLN A 227 35.14 -15.42 -27.38
C GLN A 227 36.02 -16.16 -26.37
N GLY A 228 36.34 -17.42 -26.71
CA GLY A 228 37.27 -18.24 -25.96
C GLY A 228 38.62 -17.52 -25.86
N ARG A 229 39.09 -17.33 -24.63
CA ARG A 229 40.49 -17.04 -24.36
C ARG A 229 41.07 -18.16 -23.51
N SER A 230 41.93 -18.90 -24.20
CA SER A 230 42.68 -20.06 -23.76
C SER A 230 43.50 -19.80 -22.51
N GLN A 231 43.24 -20.66 -21.53
CA GLN A 231 44.16 -21.26 -20.60
C GLN A 231 45.59 -21.44 -21.17
N ARG A 232 46.48 -20.45 -21.02
CA ARG A 232 47.96 -20.61 -21.00
C ARG A 232 48.67 -19.26 -20.78
N GLN A 233 49.30 -19.15 -19.61
CA GLN A 233 50.40 -18.25 -19.16
C GLN A 233 50.12 -18.06 -17.65
N ARG A 234 50.51 -18.93 -16.71
CA ARG A 234 51.82 -19.53 -16.39
C ARG A 234 53.00 -18.53 -16.40
N MET A 235 53.42 -18.24 -15.17
CA MET A 235 54.75 -17.83 -14.68
C MET A 235 55.06 -16.33 -14.64
N GLY A 236 55.32 -15.84 -13.42
CA GLY A 236 56.19 -14.67 -13.23
C GLY A 236 55.85 -13.76 -12.06
N GLY A 237 56.30 -14.12 -10.85
CA GLY A 237 57.01 -13.19 -9.94
C GLY A 237 56.21 -12.12 -9.17
N GLY A 238 56.34 -12.14 -7.84
CA GLY A 238 56.08 -10.94 -7.03
C GLY A 238 55.70 -11.19 -5.57
N LEU A 239 56.61 -11.76 -4.78
CA LEU A 239 56.58 -11.67 -3.33
C LEU A 239 56.96 -10.24 -2.89
N SER A 240 56.08 -9.58 -2.15
CA SER A 240 56.42 -8.55 -1.15
C SER A 240 55.19 -8.48 -0.23
N GLY A 241 55.19 -9.06 0.96
CA GLY A 241 56.18 -8.82 2.00
C GLY A 241 55.72 -7.66 2.88
N LYS A 242 54.66 -7.86 3.66
CA LYS A 242 54.49 -7.11 4.91
C LYS A 242 53.61 -7.87 5.90
N ASP A 243 54.32 -8.33 6.92
CA ASP A 243 53.87 -9.08 8.07
C ASP A 243 53.11 -8.23 9.10
N ILE A 244 52.09 -8.89 9.67
CA ILE A 244 51.78 -9.01 11.10
C ILE A 244 51.34 -7.75 11.87
N ARG A 245 50.07 -7.75 12.30
CA ARG A 245 49.70 -7.74 13.73
C ARG A 245 48.49 -8.62 14.00
N VAL A 246 48.79 -9.72 14.69
CA VAL A 246 47.87 -10.57 15.45
C VAL A 246 47.53 -9.83 16.73
N VAL A 247 46.24 -9.62 17.01
CA VAL A 247 45.72 -9.55 18.38
C VAL A 247 44.59 -10.57 18.46
N THR A 248 44.93 -11.63 19.17
CA THR A 248 44.09 -12.69 19.69
C THR A 248 43.11 -12.14 20.73
N THR A 249 41.82 -12.32 20.51
CA THR A 249 40.89 -12.73 21.57
C THR A 249 39.93 -13.74 20.98
N ASP A 250 40.23 -14.98 21.36
CA ASP A 250 39.49 -16.20 21.18
C ASP A 250 38.21 -16.16 22.03
N ILE A 251 37.06 -16.40 21.38
CA ILE A 251 35.85 -16.95 22.01
C ILE A 251 35.34 -18.05 21.05
N GLN A 252 36.17 -19.08 20.85
CA GLN A 252 35.66 -20.44 20.85
C GLN A 252 34.76 -20.63 22.07
N GLY A 253 33.56 -21.17 21.88
CA GLY A 253 32.80 -21.59 23.04
C GLY A 253 31.41 -22.12 22.85
N LEU A 254 30.73 -21.93 21.71
CA LEU A 254 29.37 -22.46 21.52
C LEU A 254 29.20 -23.16 20.17
N ARG A 255 29.83 -24.35 20.13
CA ARG A 255 29.21 -25.61 19.73
C ARG A 255 28.71 -25.72 18.29
N MET A 256 29.69 -26.00 17.43
CA MET A 256 29.55 -27.04 16.40
C MET A 256 29.12 -28.35 17.06
N ASN A 257 27.87 -28.75 16.85
CA ASN A 257 27.40 -30.11 17.14
C ASN A 257 26.23 -30.47 16.22
N ALA A 258 26.58 -30.82 14.98
CA ALA A 258 25.80 -31.65 14.06
C ALA A 258 26.78 -32.03 12.94
N VAL A 259 27.80 -32.84 13.26
CA VAL A 259 27.73 -34.30 13.04
C VAL A 259 27.06 -34.61 11.70
N ASN A 260 27.82 -34.42 10.64
CA ASN A 260 28.23 -35.50 9.73
C ASN A 260 27.51 -36.84 9.99
N MET A 261 26.28 -36.97 9.49
CA MET A 261 25.64 -38.26 9.27
C MET A 261 25.73 -38.61 7.79
N MET A 262 26.69 -39.49 7.52
CA MET A 262 26.62 -40.57 6.54
C MET A 262 26.12 -40.26 5.13
N THR A 263 27.10 -40.17 4.24
CA THR A 263 27.15 -40.88 2.96
C THR A 263 26.32 -42.17 2.93
N GLY A 264 25.40 -42.22 1.96
CA GLY A 264 24.96 -43.47 1.32
C GLY A 264 23.49 -43.82 1.51
N GLN A 265 22.60 -43.28 0.66
CA GLN A 265 21.53 -44.06 0.03
C GLN A 265 20.71 -43.23 -0.98
N SER A 266 20.65 -43.78 -2.19
CA SER A 266 19.59 -43.65 -3.20
C SER A 266 19.05 -42.26 -3.56
N GLN A 267 19.25 -41.91 -4.83
CA GLN A 267 18.31 -41.15 -5.64
C GLN A 267 16.86 -41.56 -5.33
N GLN A 268 16.17 -40.83 -4.47
CA GLN A 268 14.71 -40.85 -4.41
C GLN A 268 14.21 -39.52 -4.95
N GLN A 269 13.61 -39.65 -6.12
CA GLN A 269 12.82 -38.66 -6.84
C GLN A 269 12.08 -37.74 -5.87
N ALA A 270 12.31 -36.44 -5.99
CA ALA A 270 11.44 -35.43 -5.43
C ALA A 270 10.03 -35.64 -5.99
N ARG A 271 9.21 -36.41 -5.26
CA ARG A 271 7.78 -36.53 -5.53
C ARG A 271 7.15 -35.20 -5.16
N ASN A 272 6.61 -34.54 -6.18
CA ASN A 272 5.78 -33.36 -6.02
C ASN A 272 4.56 -33.73 -5.17
N VAL A 273 4.63 -33.46 -3.87
CA VAL A 273 3.59 -33.75 -2.86
C VAL A 273 2.25 -33.10 -3.27
N PHE A 274 2.31 -31.95 -3.95
CA PHE A 274 1.15 -31.28 -4.55
C PHE A 274 0.42 -32.13 -5.59
N ARG A 275 1.16 -32.89 -6.41
CA ARG A 275 0.57 -33.74 -7.46
C ARG A 275 -0.06 -35.01 -6.89
N GLU A 276 0.40 -35.44 -5.72
CA GLU A 276 -0.13 -36.62 -5.02
C GLU A 276 -1.38 -36.27 -4.21
N GLU A 277 -1.46 -35.05 -3.65
CA GLU A 277 -2.64 -34.59 -2.91
C GLU A 277 -3.83 -34.23 -3.83
N VAL A 278 -3.59 -33.65 -5.01
CA VAL A 278 -4.65 -33.40 -6.02
C VAL A 278 -5.31 -34.69 -6.49
N ARG A 279 -4.53 -35.75 -6.75
CA ARG A 279 -5.06 -37.08 -7.11
C ARG A 279 -5.89 -37.73 -6.00
N ARG A 280 -5.66 -37.33 -4.74
CA ARG A 280 -6.38 -37.86 -3.58
C ARG A 280 -7.79 -37.27 -3.49
N GLN A 281 -7.96 -36.00 -3.90
CA GLN A 281 -9.26 -35.33 -3.94
C GLN A 281 -10.13 -35.84 -5.10
N GLU A 282 -9.57 -36.02 -6.30
CA GLU A 282 -10.32 -36.55 -7.45
C GLU A 282 -10.93 -37.94 -7.19
N ARG A 283 -10.24 -38.80 -6.39
CA ARG A 283 -10.77 -40.11 -6.01
C ARG A 283 -11.91 -40.05 -4.99
N ARG A 284 -12.01 -38.98 -4.20
CA ARG A 284 -13.10 -38.83 -3.23
C ARG A 284 -14.38 -38.29 -3.86
N GLU A 285 -14.25 -37.50 -4.93
CA GLU A 285 -15.42 -36.98 -5.66
C GLU A 285 -16.03 -38.01 -6.61
N GLY A 286 -15.24 -38.96 -7.13
CA GLY A 286 -15.74 -40.00 -8.04
C GLY A 286 -16.54 -41.13 -7.39
N ASP A 287 -16.53 -41.26 -6.06
CA ASP A 287 -17.19 -42.36 -5.32
C ASP A 287 -18.47 -41.91 -4.57
N GLY A 288 -18.94 -40.69 -4.89
CA GLY A 288 -20.19 -40.11 -4.38
C GLY A 288 -21.44 -40.74 -5.01
N GLY A 289 -21.65 -42.02 -4.74
CA GLY A 289 -22.95 -42.68 -4.57
C GLY A 289 -24.12 -42.22 -5.46
N VAL A 290 -24.37 -43.00 -6.51
CA VAL A 290 -25.71 -43.19 -7.09
C VAL A 290 -26.60 -43.82 -6.00
N PHE A 291 -27.34 -42.99 -5.26
CA PHE A 291 -28.52 -43.43 -4.53
C PHE A 291 -29.66 -43.62 -5.55
N ARG A 292 -29.88 -44.87 -5.97
CA ARG A 292 -31.13 -45.27 -6.65
C ARG A 292 -32.19 -45.58 -5.60
N VAL A 293 -33.31 -44.87 -5.75
CA VAL A 293 -34.63 -45.13 -5.16
C VAL A 293 -35.27 -46.32 -5.87
#